data_AF-A0A972SS63-F1
#
_entry.id   AF-A0A972SS63-F1
#
_cell.length_a   1.000
_cell.length_b   1.000
_cell.length_c   1.000
_cell.angle_alpha   90.00
_cell.angle_beta   90.00
_cell.angle_gamma   90.00
#
_symmetry.space_group_name_H-M   'P 1'
#
loop_
_entity.id
_entity.type
_entity.pdbx_description
1 polymer ?
#
loop_
_entity_poly.entity_id
_entity_poly.type
_entity_poly.pdbx_seq_one_letter_code
_entity_poly.pdbx_strand_id
1 'polypeptide(L)'
;MKRAFLFMFILLLACIPPAFAASSAITEAEGYSCMGYDKSRKTTEDDALANARRQALEYAATYVKSETRVEDATVLKDLLEAYANGTVRILQELQRTWYTDPKTGECFRIKVKAEILPDTKAMDRFTAKPSVVDDPGAPLNVRVWTDKKTYRQAEQIRIFLKGNRPFFARVIYCDTKGQVLQLLPNPYRTDNYFQGGVIYEIPSGNDKFQLEVVPPFGEEKIMVYASSSPVGDLQLEEAGPVYEVRTKAADMAVKVRGVNIVKMPAKNAKPDGPGAGAGFSEASATLRTGR
;
A
#
# COMPACT_ATOMS: atom_id res chain seq x y z
N MET A 1 8.80 -60.90 24.05
CA MET A 1 9.59 -59.67 23.82
C MET A 1 8.95 -58.86 22.70
N LYS A 2 8.07 -57.91 23.01
CA LYS A 2 7.44 -57.00 22.03
C LYS A 2 7.92 -55.58 22.37
N ARG A 3 8.73 -54.97 21.50
CA ARG A 3 9.25 -53.61 21.66
C ARG A 3 8.17 -52.61 21.21
N ALA A 4 7.68 -51.82 22.15
CA ALA A 4 6.88 -50.63 21.88
C ALA A 4 7.84 -49.53 21.40
N PHE A 5 7.62 -48.99 20.20
CA PHE A 5 8.30 -47.78 19.73
C PHE A 5 7.30 -46.62 19.81
N LEU A 6 7.58 -45.73 20.76
CA LEU A 6 6.84 -44.52 21.06
C LEU A 6 7.11 -43.49 19.94
N PHE A 7 6.08 -43.14 19.17
CA PHE A 7 6.12 -42.02 18.22
C PHE A 7 6.07 -40.71 19.00
N MET A 8 7.23 -40.05 19.18
CA MET A 8 7.31 -38.70 19.71
C MET A 8 7.17 -37.71 18.55
N PHE A 9 5.96 -37.21 18.34
CA PHE A 9 5.66 -36.16 17.37
C PHE A 9 6.05 -34.81 17.97
N ILE A 10 7.28 -34.34 17.69
CA ILE A 10 7.72 -32.99 18.04
C ILE A 10 6.96 -32.02 17.13
N LEU A 11 5.94 -31.37 17.71
CA LEU A 11 5.19 -30.29 17.08
C LEU A 11 6.11 -29.05 17.01
N LEU A 12 6.86 -28.94 15.91
CA LEU A 12 7.61 -27.74 15.57
C LEU A 12 6.60 -26.60 15.33
N LEU A 13 6.41 -25.76 16.33
CA LEU A 13 5.66 -24.52 16.25
C LEU A 13 6.42 -23.58 15.30
N ALA A 14 6.18 -23.71 14.00
CA ALA A 14 6.67 -22.76 13.01
C ALA A 14 6.05 -21.40 13.32
N CYS A 15 6.82 -20.53 13.97
CA CYS A 15 6.52 -19.12 14.08
C CYS A 15 6.63 -18.55 12.66
N ILE A 16 5.55 -18.62 11.89
CA ILE A 16 5.46 -17.99 10.58
C ILE A 16 5.61 -16.49 10.85
N PRO A 17 6.62 -15.81 10.29
CA PRO A 17 6.78 -14.39 10.49
C PRO A 17 5.49 -13.68 10.07
N PRO A 18 5.07 -12.62 10.78
CA PRO A 18 3.93 -11.83 10.36
C PRO A 18 4.14 -11.38 8.91
N ALA A 19 3.12 -11.55 8.08
CA ALA A 19 3.14 -11.09 6.69
C ALA A 19 3.54 -9.61 6.70
N PHE A 20 4.76 -9.32 6.25
CA PHE A 20 5.31 -7.98 6.27
C PHE A 20 4.48 -7.07 5.37
N ALA A 21 4.22 -5.87 5.87
CA ALA A 21 3.53 -4.84 5.12
C ALA A 21 4.43 -4.37 3.96
N ALA A 22 3.90 -4.36 2.74
CA ALA A 22 4.63 -3.83 1.60
C ALA A 22 4.52 -2.30 1.62
N SER A 23 5.58 -1.61 2.03
CA SER A 23 5.67 -0.15 1.98
C SER A 23 6.13 0.33 0.62
N SER A 24 5.50 1.37 0.08
CA SER A 24 5.83 2.00 -1.20
C SER A 24 5.62 3.51 -1.15
N ALA A 25 6.08 4.22 -2.18
CA ALA A 25 5.82 5.64 -2.36
C ALA A 25 5.07 5.86 -3.67
N ILE A 26 4.04 6.70 -3.66
CA ILE A 26 3.27 7.09 -4.84
C ILE A 26 3.63 8.53 -5.18
N THR A 27 4.00 8.78 -6.42
CA THR A 27 4.41 10.10 -6.90
C THR A 27 3.87 10.36 -8.31
N GLU A 28 3.63 11.63 -8.63
CA GLU A 28 3.44 12.06 -10.01
C GLU A 28 4.78 12.47 -10.62
N ALA A 29 5.07 11.95 -11.81
CA ALA A 29 6.29 12.24 -12.54
C ALA A 29 5.97 12.61 -13.99
N GLU A 30 6.74 13.55 -14.51
CA GLU A 30 6.68 13.97 -15.90
C GLU A 30 7.97 13.55 -16.60
N GLY A 31 7.83 13.04 -17.81
CA GLY A 31 8.96 12.73 -18.67
C GLY A 31 8.73 13.25 -20.07
N TYR A 32 9.83 13.56 -20.75
CA TYR A 32 9.79 14.04 -22.11
C TYR A 32 10.96 13.50 -22.92
N SER A 33 10.78 13.45 -24.23
CA SER A 33 11.81 13.11 -25.20
C SER A 33 11.49 13.81 -26.51
N CYS A 34 12.53 14.20 -27.25
CA CYS A 34 12.39 14.81 -28.56
C CYS A 34 12.87 13.85 -29.63
N MET A 35 12.18 13.88 -30.77
CA MET A 35 12.39 12.95 -31.88
C MET A 35 13.74 13.16 -32.56
N GLY A 36 14.18 14.42 -32.67
CA GLY A 36 15.41 14.75 -33.39
C GLY A 36 15.37 14.31 -34.85
N TYR A 37 16.50 13.84 -35.37
CA TYR A 37 16.62 13.38 -36.76
C TYR A 37 16.56 11.86 -36.91
N ASP A 38 16.69 11.13 -35.82
CA ASP A 38 17.03 9.70 -35.78
C ASP A 38 15.99 8.82 -35.09
N LYS A 39 15.11 9.39 -34.27
CA LYS A 39 14.11 8.60 -33.53
C LYS A 39 12.80 8.51 -34.29
N SER A 40 12.12 7.37 -34.12
CA SER A 40 10.73 7.23 -34.52
C SER A 40 9.79 7.83 -33.46
N ARG A 41 8.52 8.05 -33.82
CA ARG A 41 7.51 8.47 -32.83
C ARG A 41 7.41 7.48 -31.66
N LYS A 42 7.37 6.18 -31.96
CA LYS A 42 7.33 5.13 -30.93
C LYS A 42 8.54 5.17 -30.00
N THR A 43 9.75 5.26 -30.56
CA THR A 43 11.00 5.36 -29.78
C THR A 43 11.00 6.59 -28.88
N THR A 44 10.49 7.72 -29.38
CA THR A 44 10.38 8.96 -28.62
C THR A 44 9.40 8.81 -27.44
N GLU A 45 8.26 8.15 -27.65
CA GLU A 45 7.31 7.84 -26.56
C GLU A 45 7.90 6.89 -25.52
N ASP A 46 8.60 5.84 -25.96
CA ASP A 46 9.25 4.87 -25.07
C ASP A 46 10.37 5.54 -24.24
N ASP A 47 11.16 6.42 -24.85
CA ASP A 47 12.19 7.21 -24.18
C ASP A 47 11.60 8.21 -23.16
N ALA A 48 10.50 8.87 -23.51
CA ALA A 48 9.81 9.79 -22.60
C ALA A 48 9.22 9.03 -21.40
N LEU A 49 8.67 7.84 -21.62
CA LEU A 49 8.20 6.97 -20.55
C LEU A 49 9.37 6.49 -19.67
N ALA A 50 10.51 6.13 -20.26
CA ALA A 50 11.71 5.77 -19.52
C ALA A 50 12.26 6.95 -18.71
N ASN A 51 12.19 8.17 -19.25
CA ASN A 51 12.52 9.40 -18.53
C ASN A 51 11.55 9.65 -17.36
N ALA A 52 10.23 9.51 -17.57
CA ALA A 52 9.23 9.64 -16.52
C ALA A 52 9.44 8.63 -15.38
N ARG A 53 9.81 7.38 -15.70
CA ARG A 53 10.15 6.35 -14.70
C ARG A 53 11.37 6.73 -13.87
N ARG A 54 12.44 7.23 -14.50
CA ARG A 54 13.63 7.74 -13.77
C ARG A 54 13.27 8.89 -12.85
N GLN A 55 12.48 9.84 -13.34
CA GLN A 55 12.04 10.97 -12.55
C GLN A 55 11.17 10.55 -11.34
N ALA A 56 10.33 9.52 -11.51
CA ALA A 56 9.52 8.96 -10.43
C ALA A 56 10.39 8.38 -9.29
N LEU A 57 11.48 7.67 -9.62
CA LEU A 57 12.42 7.15 -8.61
C LEU A 57 13.11 8.28 -7.84
N GLU A 58 13.57 9.32 -8.54
CA GLU A 58 14.20 10.49 -7.93
C GLU A 58 13.23 11.25 -7.00
N TYR A 59 11.99 11.46 -7.45
CA TYR A 59 10.96 12.11 -6.64
C TYR A 59 10.57 11.27 -5.44
N ALA A 60 10.47 9.95 -5.57
CA ALA A 60 10.19 9.06 -4.45
C ALA A 60 11.32 9.09 -3.41
N ALA A 61 12.59 9.00 -3.83
CA ALA A 61 13.72 9.10 -2.92
C ALA A 61 13.76 10.47 -2.21
N THR A 62 13.48 11.55 -2.94
CA THR A 62 13.40 12.91 -2.38
C THR A 62 12.26 13.04 -1.37
N TYR A 63 11.08 12.52 -1.71
CA TYR A 63 9.91 12.49 -0.83
C TYR A 63 10.22 11.72 0.46
N VAL A 64 10.74 10.48 0.33
CA VAL A 64 11.12 9.65 1.47
C VAL A 64 12.15 10.38 2.34
N LYS A 65 13.17 11.02 1.75
CA LYS A 65 14.16 11.82 2.48
C LYS A 65 13.52 12.98 3.26
N SER A 66 12.54 13.67 2.68
CA SER A 66 11.85 14.79 3.34
C SER A 66 10.89 14.37 4.45
N GLU A 67 10.29 13.18 4.35
CA GLU A 67 9.32 12.66 5.32
C GLU A 67 9.95 11.81 6.43
N THR A 68 11.16 11.32 6.18
CA THR A 68 11.87 10.44 7.11
C THR A 68 12.68 11.28 8.10
N ARG A 69 12.54 10.97 9.40
CA ARG A 69 13.29 11.61 10.50
C ARG A 69 14.20 10.62 11.24
N VAL A 70 14.49 9.49 10.60
CA VAL A 70 15.39 8.47 11.15
C VAL A 70 16.77 9.08 11.40
N GLU A 71 17.19 9.06 12.67
CA GLU A 71 18.45 9.65 13.13
C GLU A 71 19.67 8.82 12.72
N ASP A 72 19.51 7.49 12.61
CA ASP A 72 20.58 6.59 12.18
C ASP A 72 20.88 6.82 10.69
N ALA A 73 22.01 7.48 10.42
CA ALA A 73 22.47 7.80 9.08
C ALA A 73 22.69 6.57 8.18
N THR A 74 23.03 5.41 8.78
CA THR A 74 23.21 4.15 8.03
C THR A 74 21.85 3.63 7.58
N VAL A 75 20.87 3.63 8.49
CA VAL A 75 19.49 3.21 8.19
C VAL A 75 18.85 4.11 7.15
N LEU A 76 19.06 5.42 7.27
CA LEU A 76 18.57 6.39 6.29
C LEU A 76 19.22 6.16 4.91
N LYS A 77 20.52 5.90 4.86
CA LYS A 77 21.22 5.61 3.60
C LYS A 77 20.67 4.34 2.94
N ASP A 78 20.57 3.24 3.68
CA ASP A 78 20.04 1.97 3.17
C ASP A 78 18.61 2.12 2.63
N LEU A 79 17.80 2.91 3.33
CA LEU A 79 16.44 3.25 2.90
C LEU A 79 16.42 4.01 1.58
N LEU A 80 17.23 5.06 1.45
CA LEU A 80 17.28 5.87 0.23
C LEU A 80 17.79 5.05 -0.96
N GLU A 81 18.78 4.18 -0.75
CA GLU A 81 19.25 3.25 -1.78
C GLU A 81 18.17 2.24 -2.19
N ALA A 82 17.35 1.77 -1.25
CA ALA A 82 16.22 0.87 -1.55
C ALA A 82 15.19 1.53 -2.48
N TYR A 83 14.88 2.81 -2.26
CA TYR A 83 13.95 3.55 -3.11
C TYR A 83 14.57 3.94 -4.46
N ALA A 84 15.85 4.33 -4.48
CA ALA A 84 16.56 4.68 -5.71
C ALA A 84 16.70 3.48 -6.66
N ASN A 85 16.91 2.27 -6.12
CA ASN A 85 16.98 1.01 -6.88
C ASN A 85 15.62 0.31 -7.01
N GLY A 86 14.53 0.99 -6.65
CA GLY A 86 13.19 0.43 -6.63
C GLY A 86 12.64 0.13 -8.03
N THR A 87 11.54 -0.62 -8.06
CA THR A 87 10.77 -0.87 -9.28
C THR A 87 9.63 0.14 -9.41
N VAL A 88 9.46 0.70 -10.60
CA VAL A 88 8.39 1.65 -10.91
C VAL A 88 7.20 0.93 -11.51
N ARG A 89 6.06 0.99 -10.82
CA ARG A 89 4.76 0.56 -11.33
C ARG A 89 3.94 1.79 -11.76
N ILE A 90 3.64 1.90 -13.05
CA ILE A 90 2.73 2.95 -13.55
C ILE A 90 1.30 2.59 -13.15
N LEU A 91 0.67 3.46 -12.36
CA LEU A 91 -0.73 3.31 -11.93
C LEU A 91 -1.68 3.94 -12.95
N GLN A 92 -1.31 5.10 -13.47
CA GLN A 92 -2.15 5.87 -14.38
C GLN A 92 -1.30 6.77 -15.27
N GLU A 93 -1.70 6.89 -16.53
CA GLU A 93 -1.19 7.93 -17.44
C GLU A 93 -2.14 9.13 -17.37
N LEU A 94 -1.65 10.26 -16.85
CA LEU A 94 -2.43 11.47 -16.63
C LEU A 94 -2.47 12.35 -17.87
N GLN A 95 -1.37 12.37 -18.63
CA GLN A 95 -1.23 13.14 -19.85
C GLN A 95 -0.32 12.43 -20.84
N ARG A 96 -0.69 12.48 -22.12
CA ARG A 96 0.16 12.13 -23.27
C ARG A 96 -0.01 13.19 -24.33
N THR A 97 1.05 13.89 -24.71
CA THR A 97 0.93 15.02 -25.65
C THR A 97 2.18 15.18 -26.49
N TRP A 98 1.98 15.28 -27.80
CA TRP A 98 2.97 15.73 -28.76
C TRP A 98 2.97 17.25 -28.84
N TYR A 99 4.15 17.87 -28.87
CA TYR A 99 4.33 19.31 -29.01
C TYR A 99 5.56 19.61 -29.85
N THR A 100 5.61 20.80 -30.45
CA THR A 100 6.75 21.24 -31.26
C THR A 100 7.56 22.25 -30.46
N ASP A 101 8.81 21.90 -30.17
CA ASP A 101 9.78 22.83 -29.59
C ASP A 101 10.54 23.55 -30.73
N PRO A 102 10.67 24.89 -30.69
CA PRO A 102 11.35 25.66 -31.74
C PRO A 102 12.82 25.27 -31.97
N LYS A 103 13.50 24.69 -30.98
CA LYS A 103 14.92 24.31 -31.05
C LYS A 103 15.10 22.84 -31.35
N THR A 104 14.25 21.97 -30.78
CA THR A 104 14.44 20.51 -30.82
C THR A 104 13.43 19.76 -31.69
N GLY A 105 12.46 20.45 -32.29
CA GLY A 105 11.48 19.85 -33.21
C GLY A 105 10.32 19.16 -32.51
N GLU A 106 9.80 18.07 -33.08
CA GLU A 106 8.71 17.29 -32.47
C GLU A 106 9.19 16.60 -31.18
N CYS A 107 8.51 16.89 -30.09
CA CYS A 107 8.75 16.31 -28.78
C CYS A 107 7.47 15.68 -28.22
N PHE A 108 7.67 14.70 -27.36
CA PHE A 108 6.60 14.01 -26.66
C PHE A 108 6.76 14.21 -25.16
N ARG A 109 5.62 14.41 -24.50
CA ARG A 109 5.51 14.61 -23.07
C ARG A 109 4.51 13.63 -22.50
N ILE A 110 4.88 12.99 -21.40
CA ILE A 110 4.01 12.10 -20.66
C ILE A 110 4.06 12.46 -19.17
N LYS A 111 2.87 12.54 -18.56
CA LYS A 111 2.73 12.67 -17.11
C LYS A 111 2.10 11.40 -16.59
N VAL A 112 2.73 10.77 -15.61
CA VAL A 112 2.30 9.50 -15.02
C VAL A 112 2.15 9.63 -13.51
N LYS A 113 1.20 8.87 -12.97
CA LYS A 113 1.14 8.54 -11.56
C LYS A 113 1.76 7.17 -11.38
N ALA A 114 2.80 7.09 -10.57
CA ALA A 114 3.60 5.89 -10.40
C ALA A 114 3.76 5.54 -8.93
N GLU A 115 3.80 4.25 -8.65
CA GLU A 115 4.17 3.68 -7.36
C GLU A 115 5.58 3.12 -7.46
N ILE A 116 6.44 3.53 -6.53
CA ILE A 116 7.81 3.08 -6.39
C ILE A 116 7.82 2.04 -5.29
N LEU A 117 8.10 0.80 -5.70
CA LEU A 117 8.31 -0.34 -4.83
C LEU A 117 9.80 -0.40 -4.49
N PRO A 118 10.22 -0.17 -3.23
CA PRO A 118 11.63 -0.25 -2.87
C PRO A 118 12.18 -1.65 -3.09
N ASP A 119 13.50 -1.76 -3.30
CA ASP A 119 14.17 -3.07 -3.38
C ASP A 119 13.87 -3.92 -2.13
N THR A 120 13.36 -5.13 -2.34
CA THR A 120 12.85 -5.97 -1.25
C THR A 120 13.96 -6.40 -0.31
N LYS A 121 15.14 -6.74 -0.82
CA LYS A 121 16.28 -7.17 0.01
C LYS A 121 16.79 -6.04 0.89
N ALA A 122 16.84 -4.82 0.36
CA ALA A 122 17.20 -3.64 1.14
C ALA A 122 16.11 -3.33 2.19
N MET A 123 14.83 -3.49 1.84
CA MET A 123 13.72 -3.26 2.77
C MET A 123 13.62 -4.29 3.90
N ASP A 124 13.97 -5.54 3.64
CA ASP A 124 14.06 -6.57 4.68
C ASP A 124 15.13 -6.23 5.72
N ARG A 125 16.29 -5.69 5.29
CA ARG A 125 17.35 -5.23 6.21
C ARG A 125 16.91 -4.02 7.02
N PHE A 126 16.18 -3.10 6.39
CA PHE A 126 15.63 -1.91 7.05
C PHE A 126 14.61 -2.29 8.14
N THR A 127 13.70 -3.21 7.83
CA THR A 127 12.62 -3.64 8.74
C THR A 127 13.03 -4.70 9.76
N ALA A 128 14.16 -5.39 9.56
CA ALA A 128 14.73 -6.32 10.53
C ALA A 128 15.13 -5.66 11.86
N LYS A 129 15.32 -4.33 11.88
CA LYS A 129 15.58 -3.56 13.10
C LYS A 129 14.24 -3.24 13.80
N PRO A 130 13.95 -3.80 15.00
CA PRO A 130 12.67 -3.58 15.69
C PRO A 130 12.37 -2.12 15.98
N SER A 131 13.42 -1.31 16.15
CA SER A 131 13.35 0.12 16.40
C SER A 131 12.72 0.90 15.24
N VAL A 132 12.70 0.35 14.02
CA VAL A 132 12.25 1.05 12.79
C VAL A 132 10.79 0.75 12.46
N VAL A 133 10.28 -0.42 12.85
CA VAL A 133 8.93 -0.88 12.48
C VAL A 133 7.84 -0.02 13.11
N ASP A 134 8.05 0.41 14.36
CA ASP A 134 7.12 1.29 15.08
C ASP A 134 7.64 2.75 15.15
N ASP A 135 8.71 3.10 14.41
CA ASP A 135 9.26 4.46 14.37
C ASP A 135 8.34 5.40 13.56
N PRO A 136 7.79 6.46 14.16
CA PRO A 136 7.00 7.45 13.43
C PRO A 136 7.80 8.23 12.37
N GLY A 137 9.14 8.27 12.53
CA GLY A 137 10.08 8.88 11.60
C GLY A 137 10.43 8.00 10.39
N ALA A 138 10.02 6.73 10.36
CA ALA A 138 10.23 5.84 9.22
C ALA A 138 9.13 6.01 8.14
N PRO A 139 9.30 5.42 6.93
CA PRO A 139 8.21 5.29 5.97
C PRO A 139 6.97 4.63 6.59
N LEU A 140 5.79 4.92 6.04
CA LEU A 140 4.54 4.37 6.54
C LEU A 140 4.58 2.84 6.53
N ASN A 141 4.40 2.25 7.72
CA ASN A 141 4.27 0.82 7.93
C ASN A 141 3.00 0.56 8.74
N VAL A 142 2.14 -0.30 8.20
CA VAL A 142 0.88 -0.67 8.84
C VAL A 142 0.81 -2.18 8.98
N ARG A 143 0.43 -2.66 10.15
CA ARG A 143 0.24 -4.09 10.43
C ARG A 143 -1.22 -4.37 10.71
N VAL A 144 -1.70 -5.50 10.18
CA VAL A 144 -3.02 -6.05 10.48
C VAL A 144 -2.87 -7.49 10.95
N TRP A 145 -3.62 -7.85 11.97
CA TRP A 145 -3.70 -9.23 12.47
C TRP A 145 -5.08 -9.49 13.07
N THR A 146 -5.33 -10.73 13.46
CA THR A 146 -6.58 -11.17 14.05
C THR A 146 -6.31 -11.78 15.43
N ASP A 147 -7.32 -11.85 16.30
CA ASP A 147 -7.16 -12.46 17.64
C ASP A 147 -6.82 -13.96 17.57
N LYS A 148 -7.30 -14.65 16.52
CA LYS A 148 -7.00 -16.07 16.24
C LYS A 148 -6.62 -16.27 14.78
N LYS A 149 -5.96 -17.39 14.49
CA LYS A 149 -5.68 -17.85 13.11
C LYS A 149 -6.73 -18.80 12.57
N THR A 150 -7.43 -19.49 13.46
CA THR A 150 -8.49 -20.44 13.11
C THR A 150 -9.71 -20.12 13.95
N TYR A 151 -10.86 -20.03 13.31
CA TYR A 151 -12.15 -19.77 13.93
C TYR A 151 -13.15 -20.89 13.63
N ARG A 152 -14.04 -21.14 14.58
CA ARG A 152 -15.17 -22.05 14.42
C ARG A 152 -16.46 -21.27 14.12
N GLN A 153 -17.45 -21.99 13.62
CA GLN A 153 -18.79 -21.44 13.39
C GLN A 153 -19.31 -20.67 14.61
N ALA A 154 -19.95 -19.53 14.34
CA ALA A 154 -20.48 -18.59 15.34
C ALA A 154 -19.43 -17.88 16.22
N GLU A 155 -18.13 -18.13 16.03
CA GLU A 155 -17.11 -17.29 16.65
C GLU A 155 -17.04 -15.91 15.99
N GLN A 156 -16.65 -14.92 16.80
CA GLN A 156 -16.50 -13.54 16.38
C GLN A 156 -15.03 -13.26 16.03
N ILE A 157 -14.79 -12.72 14.84
CA ILE A 157 -13.46 -12.30 14.37
C ILE A 157 -13.19 -10.88 14.87
N ARG A 158 -12.07 -10.69 15.57
CA ARG A 158 -11.56 -9.36 15.92
C ARG A 158 -10.30 -9.08 15.11
N ILE A 159 -10.32 -7.97 14.39
CA ILE A 159 -9.21 -7.48 13.58
C ILE A 159 -8.49 -6.40 14.37
N PHE A 160 -7.17 -6.45 14.39
CA PHE A 160 -6.33 -5.42 14.98
C PHE A 160 -5.50 -4.74 13.90
N LEU A 161 -5.40 -3.42 14.00
CA LEU A 161 -4.71 -2.55 13.07
C LEU A 161 -3.79 -1.60 13.83
N LYS A 162 -2.51 -1.52 13.45
CA LYS A 162 -1.55 -0.54 14.01
C LYS A 162 -0.64 0.01 12.91
N GLY A 163 -0.51 1.33 12.85
CA GLY A 163 0.48 2.02 12.02
C GLY A 163 1.58 2.68 12.86
N ASN A 164 2.76 2.90 12.28
CA ASN A 164 3.86 3.62 12.95
C ASN A 164 3.65 5.14 13.01
N ARG A 165 2.90 5.71 12.07
CA ARG A 165 2.60 7.15 11.98
C ARG A 165 1.16 7.36 11.49
N PRO A 166 0.57 8.56 11.64
CA PRO A 166 -0.82 8.79 11.22
C PRO A 166 -1.05 8.52 9.73
N PHE A 167 -2.20 7.92 9.40
CA PHE A 167 -2.50 7.40 8.07
C PHE A 167 -4.00 7.33 7.79
N PHE A 168 -4.36 7.36 6.51
CA PHE A 168 -5.68 6.96 6.03
C PHE A 168 -5.68 5.47 5.71
N ALA A 169 -6.73 4.72 6.03
CA ALA A 169 -6.83 3.32 5.67
C ALA A 169 -8.21 2.87 5.22
N ARG A 170 -8.20 1.89 4.32
CA ARG A 170 -9.36 1.11 3.93
C ARG A 170 -9.15 -0.35 4.34
N VAL A 171 -10.09 -0.89 5.11
CA VAL A 171 -10.06 -2.26 5.62
C VAL A 171 -11.02 -3.10 4.79
N ILE A 172 -10.45 -4.09 4.11
CA ILE A 172 -11.13 -4.96 3.16
C ILE A 172 -11.14 -6.38 3.72
N TYR A 173 -12.29 -7.03 3.64
CA TYR A 173 -12.48 -8.45 3.94
C TYR A 173 -12.77 -9.18 2.63
N CYS A 174 -12.14 -10.33 2.45
CA CYS A 174 -12.34 -11.22 1.31
C CYS A 174 -12.74 -12.60 1.85
N ASP A 175 -13.92 -13.06 1.45
CA ASP A 175 -14.43 -14.37 1.85
C ASP A 175 -13.83 -15.51 1.01
N THR A 176 -14.27 -16.74 1.30
CA THR A 176 -13.80 -17.96 0.62
C THR A 176 -14.28 -18.10 -0.82
N LYS A 177 -15.30 -17.33 -1.23
CA LYS A 177 -15.85 -17.26 -2.59
C LYS A 177 -15.23 -16.12 -3.40
N GLY A 178 -14.39 -15.29 -2.79
CA GLY A 178 -13.81 -14.10 -3.41
C GLY A 178 -14.75 -12.89 -3.40
N GLN A 179 -15.83 -12.91 -2.60
CA GLN A 179 -16.62 -11.72 -2.31
C GLN A 179 -15.77 -10.76 -1.50
N VAL A 180 -15.77 -9.49 -1.91
CA VAL A 180 -14.96 -8.44 -1.32
C VAL A 180 -15.87 -7.42 -0.63
N LEU A 181 -15.69 -7.27 0.68
CA LEU A 181 -16.41 -6.32 1.51
C LEU A 181 -15.46 -5.24 2.02
N GLN A 182 -15.92 -4.00 2.02
CA GLN A 182 -15.23 -2.90 2.69
C GLN A 182 -15.83 -2.70 4.09
N LEU A 183 -15.05 -3.10 5.09
CA LEU A 183 -15.42 -2.99 6.50
C LEU A 183 -15.31 -1.55 7.00
N LEU A 184 -14.24 -0.86 6.59
CA LEU A 184 -14.02 0.56 6.88
C LEU A 184 -13.39 1.27 5.68
N PRO A 185 -13.78 2.53 5.38
CA PRO A 185 -14.96 3.20 5.94
C PRO A 185 -16.26 2.49 5.53
N ASN A 186 -17.35 2.70 6.25
CA ASN A 186 -18.66 2.09 5.98
C ASN A 186 -19.79 3.14 6.15
N PRO A 187 -21.07 2.83 5.85
CA PRO A 187 -22.18 3.79 5.98
C PRO A 187 -22.33 4.44 7.36
N TYR A 188 -21.84 3.78 8.42
CA TYR A 188 -21.96 4.24 9.80
C TYR A 188 -20.69 4.90 10.34
N ARG A 189 -19.55 4.67 9.68
CA ARG A 189 -18.25 5.22 10.03
C ARG A 189 -17.51 5.60 8.76
N THR A 190 -17.63 6.87 8.39
CA THR A 190 -16.95 7.46 7.23
C THR A 190 -15.51 7.85 7.53
N ASP A 191 -15.15 8.02 8.81
CA ASP A 191 -13.79 8.31 9.24
C ASP A 191 -12.87 7.13 8.92
N ASN A 192 -11.84 7.43 8.13
CA ASN A 192 -10.82 6.52 7.67
C ASN A 192 -9.42 6.97 8.07
N TYR A 193 -9.29 7.92 8.99
CA TYR A 193 -8.01 8.41 9.52
C TYR A 193 -7.66 7.72 10.84
N PHE A 194 -6.41 7.31 10.98
CA PHE A 194 -5.90 6.54 12.12
C PHE A 194 -4.62 7.20 12.64
N GLN A 195 -4.46 7.23 13.96
CA GLN A 195 -3.27 7.72 14.62
C GLN A 195 -2.15 6.68 14.60
N GLY A 196 -0.90 7.14 14.53
CA GLY A 196 0.27 6.28 14.68
C GLY A 196 0.41 5.77 16.12
N GLY A 197 0.99 4.58 16.29
CA GLY A 197 1.29 3.97 17.58
C GLY A 197 0.10 3.34 18.31
N VAL A 198 -1.13 3.62 17.89
CA VAL A 198 -2.37 3.11 18.51
C VAL A 198 -2.79 1.79 17.86
N ILE A 199 -3.19 0.81 18.67
CA ILE A 199 -3.82 -0.43 18.20
C ILE A 199 -5.33 -0.21 18.14
N TYR A 200 -5.90 -0.32 16.95
CA TYR A 200 -7.34 -0.24 16.71
C TYR A 200 -7.92 -1.65 16.60
N GLU A 201 -9.02 -1.91 17.31
CA GLU A 201 -9.82 -3.13 17.16
C GLU A 201 -11.00 -2.86 16.22
N ILE A 202 -11.29 -3.80 15.31
CA ILE A 202 -12.38 -3.72 14.32
C ILE A 202 -13.07 -5.09 14.29
N PRO A 203 -14.41 -5.16 14.48
CA PRO A 203 -15.30 -4.06 14.86
C PRO A 203 -15.04 -3.55 16.29
N SER A 204 -15.21 -2.24 16.51
CA SER A 204 -15.18 -1.58 17.83
C SER A 204 -16.58 -1.23 18.32
N GLY A 205 -16.74 -0.77 19.56
CA GLY A 205 -18.05 -0.50 20.17
C GLY A 205 -18.96 0.49 19.42
N ASN A 206 -18.40 1.36 18.57
CA ASN A 206 -19.17 2.29 17.74
C ASN A 206 -19.55 1.71 16.37
N ASP A 207 -18.94 0.59 15.97
CA ASP A 207 -19.16 -0.04 14.68
C ASP A 207 -20.46 -0.87 14.73
N LYS A 208 -21.37 -0.61 13.78
CA LYS A 208 -22.69 -1.28 13.73
C LYS A 208 -22.66 -2.62 12.99
N PHE A 209 -21.55 -3.34 13.06
CA PHE A 209 -21.39 -4.67 12.46
C PHE A 209 -20.62 -5.60 13.38
N GLN A 210 -20.79 -6.90 13.15
CA GLN A 210 -20.03 -7.97 13.78
C GLN A 210 -19.51 -8.91 12.68
N LEU A 211 -18.35 -9.53 12.90
CA LEU A 211 -17.77 -10.49 11.98
C LEU A 211 -17.94 -11.89 12.55
N GLU A 212 -19.13 -12.44 12.36
CA GLU A 212 -19.46 -13.80 12.78
C GLU A 212 -19.07 -14.82 11.70
N VAL A 213 -18.46 -15.92 12.10
CA VAL A 213 -18.08 -16.99 11.18
C VAL A 213 -19.29 -17.81 10.76
N VAL A 214 -19.61 -17.73 9.47
CA VAL A 214 -20.72 -18.43 8.81
C VAL A 214 -20.23 -19.21 7.58
N PRO A 215 -20.94 -20.26 7.13
CA PRO A 215 -20.60 -20.96 5.89
C PRO A 215 -20.71 -20.03 4.66
N PRO A 216 -19.90 -20.22 3.61
CA PRO A 216 -18.90 -21.29 3.40
C PRO A 216 -17.58 -21.10 4.16
N PHE A 217 -17.12 -22.17 4.81
CA PHE A 217 -15.86 -22.19 5.55
C PHE A 217 -14.64 -22.40 4.65
N GLY A 218 -13.51 -21.85 5.04
CA GLY A 218 -12.27 -21.97 4.28
C GLY A 218 -11.25 -20.92 4.67
N GLU A 219 -10.42 -20.52 3.71
CA GLU A 219 -9.44 -19.47 3.91
C GLU A 219 -10.02 -18.11 3.55
N GLU A 220 -9.92 -17.16 4.49
CA GLU A 220 -10.43 -15.81 4.37
C GLU A 220 -9.29 -14.81 4.60
N LYS A 221 -9.42 -13.61 4.03
CA LYS A 221 -8.35 -12.62 4.03
C LYS A 221 -8.81 -11.24 4.44
N ILE A 222 -8.09 -10.64 5.38
CA ILE A 222 -8.16 -9.22 5.68
C ILE A 222 -7.04 -8.51 4.94
N MET A 223 -7.36 -7.42 4.25
CA MET A 223 -6.40 -6.56 3.57
C MET A 223 -6.60 -5.13 4.05
N VAL A 224 -5.50 -4.44 4.31
CA VAL A 224 -5.51 -3.03 4.68
C VAL A 224 -4.66 -2.27 3.69
N TYR A 225 -5.29 -1.30 3.05
CA TYR A 225 -4.62 -0.33 2.18
C TYR A 225 -4.49 0.97 2.94
N ALA A 226 -3.26 1.35 3.28
CA ALA A 226 -2.96 2.53 4.05
C ALA A 226 -2.16 3.55 3.25
N SER A 227 -2.39 4.83 3.47
CA SER A 227 -1.62 5.92 2.86
C SER A 227 -1.46 7.13 3.76
N SER A 228 -0.38 7.88 3.59
CA SER A 228 -0.20 9.19 4.24
C SER A 228 -1.08 10.29 3.65
N SER A 229 -1.79 10.02 2.55
CA SER A 229 -2.77 10.91 1.92
C SER A 229 -4.07 10.16 1.66
N PRO A 230 -5.21 10.83 1.41
CA PRO A 230 -6.48 10.17 1.17
C PRO A 230 -6.41 9.12 0.05
N VAL A 231 -6.79 7.87 0.38
CA VAL A 231 -6.81 6.74 -0.55
C VAL A 231 -7.83 6.93 -1.67
N GLY A 232 -7.60 6.32 -2.84
CA GLY A 232 -8.48 6.46 -4.00
C GLY A 232 -9.85 5.82 -3.79
N ASP A 233 -10.84 6.19 -4.61
CA ASP A 233 -12.22 5.73 -4.45
C ASP A 233 -12.47 4.35 -5.08
N LEU A 234 -13.43 3.61 -4.51
CA LEU A 234 -13.96 2.37 -5.06
C LEU A 234 -15.42 2.53 -5.44
N GLN A 235 -15.87 1.72 -6.41
CA GLN A 235 -17.29 1.53 -6.65
C GLN A 235 -17.84 0.61 -5.57
N LEU A 236 -18.78 1.14 -4.79
CA LEU A 236 -19.34 0.52 -3.60
C LEU A 236 -20.85 0.42 -3.73
N GLU A 237 -21.42 -0.66 -3.21
CA GLU A 237 -22.85 -0.84 -3.05
C GLU A 237 -23.15 -1.12 -1.58
N GLU A 238 -24.21 -0.53 -1.04
CA GLU A 238 -24.61 -0.75 0.34
C GLU A 238 -25.03 -2.21 0.55
N ALA A 239 -24.37 -2.88 1.51
CA ALA A 239 -24.64 -4.26 1.87
C ALA A 239 -24.91 -4.34 3.39
N GLY A 240 -25.95 -3.63 3.83
CA GLY A 240 -26.28 -3.50 5.25
C GLY A 240 -25.29 -2.58 5.97
N PRO A 241 -24.53 -3.07 6.98
CA PRO A 241 -23.65 -2.22 7.76
C PRO A 241 -22.24 -2.02 7.18
N VAL A 242 -21.96 -2.65 6.04
CA VAL A 242 -20.72 -2.54 5.29
C VAL A 242 -21.02 -2.27 3.82
N TYR A 243 -19.98 -2.02 3.03
CA TYR A 243 -20.14 -1.94 1.57
C TYR A 243 -19.67 -3.23 0.90
N GLU A 244 -20.39 -3.69 -0.11
CA GLU A 244 -19.87 -4.64 -1.08
C GLU A 244 -19.05 -3.90 -2.14
N VAL A 245 -17.84 -4.40 -2.44
CA VAL A 245 -16.96 -3.77 -3.43
C VAL A 245 -17.32 -4.29 -4.82
N ARG A 246 -17.96 -3.44 -5.64
CA ARG A 246 -18.32 -3.75 -7.04
C ARG A 246 -17.15 -3.58 -8.01
N THR A 247 -16.08 -2.94 -7.56
CA THR A 247 -14.84 -2.88 -8.34
C THR A 247 -14.28 -4.28 -8.52
N LYS A 248 -13.93 -4.66 -9.76
CA LYS A 248 -13.31 -5.97 -10.05
C LYS A 248 -12.10 -6.17 -9.14
N ALA A 249 -11.97 -7.36 -8.55
CA ALA A 249 -10.89 -7.66 -7.60
C ALA A 249 -9.49 -7.36 -8.18
N ALA A 250 -9.28 -7.62 -9.48
CA ALA A 250 -8.04 -7.32 -10.18
C ALA A 250 -7.71 -5.81 -10.25
N ASP A 251 -8.73 -4.95 -10.30
CA ASP A 251 -8.58 -3.50 -10.46
C ASP A 251 -8.59 -2.76 -9.12
N MET A 252 -9.12 -3.38 -8.06
CA MET A 252 -9.24 -2.78 -6.72
C MET A 252 -7.90 -2.26 -6.22
N ALA A 253 -6.86 -3.09 -6.32
CA ALA A 253 -5.51 -2.78 -5.87
C ALA A 253 -4.96 -1.51 -6.54
N VAL A 254 -5.27 -1.30 -7.83
CA VAL A 254 -4.86 -0.12 -8.61
C VAL A 254 -5.69 1.11 -8.20
N LYS A 255 -7.02 0.95 -8.05
CA LYS A 255 -7.90 2.06 -7.67
C LYS A 255 -7.61 2.61 -6.28
N VAL A 256 -7.39 1.75 -5.28
CA VAL A 256 -7.09 2.23 -3.91
C VAL A 256 -5.73 2.92 -3.84
N ARG A 257 -4.76 2.48 -4.66
CA ARG A 257 -3.49 3.17 -4.89
C ARG A 257 -3.62 4.45 -5.71
N GLY A 258 -4.77 4.71 -6.31
CA GLY A 258 -5.13 5.99 -6.89
C GLY A 258 -5.30 7.08 -5.83
N VAL A 259 -4.32 7.28 -4.95
CA VAL A 259 -4.32 8.25 -3.85
C VAL A 259 -4.54 9.67 -4.38
N ASN A 260 -5.51 10.40 -3.86
CA ASN A 260 -5.69 11.80 -4.24
C ASN A 260 -4.56 12.59 -3.57
N ILE A 261 -3.53 12.93 -4.36
CA ILE A 261 -2.42 13.75 -3.91
C ILE A 261 -2.94 15.19 -3.82
N VAL A 262 -3.43 15.56 -2.63
CA VAL A 262 -3.85 16.93 -2.35
C VAL A 262 -2.70 17.63 -1.65
N LYS A 263 -2.19 18.71 -2.25
CA LYS A 263 -1.16 19.55 -1.61
C LYS A 263 -1.77 20.17 -0.35
N MET A 264 -1.30 19.78 0.84
CA MET A 264 -1.70 20.48 2.06
C MET A 264 -1.33 21.97 1.93
N PRO A 265 -2.20 22.92 2.28
CA PRO A 265 -1.87 24.33 2.19
C PRO A 265 -0.82 24.68 3.25
N ALA A 266 0.45 24.70 2.85
CA ALA A 266 1.50 25.35 3.61
C ALA A 266 1.29 26.86 3.52
N LYS A 267 1.31 27.56 4.66
CA LYS A 267 1.04 29.00 4.80
C LYS A 267 1.98 29.94 4.02
N ASN A 268 2.91 29.45 3.19
CA ASN A 268 3.76 30.21 2.27
C ASN A 268 4.51 29.25 1.30
N ALA A 269 3.81 28.64 0.34
CA ALA A 269 4.48 27.81 -0.68
C ALA A 269 4.31 28.39 -2.09
N LYS A 270 5.46 28.62 -2.76
CA LYS A 270 5.53 28.92 -4.20
C LYS A 270 4.75 27.88 -5.02
N PRO A 271 4.12 28.27 -6.13
CA PRO A 271 3.63 27.34 -7.13
C PRO A 271 4.83 26.68 -7.84
N ASP A 272 4.64 25.44 -8.24
CA ASP A 272 5.52 24.67 -9.15
C ASP A 272 6.85 24.17 -8.57
N GLY A 273 6.72 23.14 -7.73
CA GLY A 273 7.75 22.14 -7.43
C GLY A 273 7.20 20.74 -7.70
N PRO A 274 8.06 19.71 -7.85
CA PRO A 274 7.64 18.37 -8.27
C PRO A 274 6.58 17.79 -7.33
N GLY A 275 5.61 17.08 -7.92
CA GLY A 275 4.33 16.71 -7.34
C GLY A 275 4.44 16.09 -5.95
N ALA A 276 3.47 16.38 -5.09
CA ALA A 276 3.42 15.82 -3.74
C ALA A 276 3.45 14.28 -3.78
N GLY A 277 4.28 13.68 -2.92
CA GLY A 277 4.35 12.23 -2.77
C GLY A 277 3.39 11.76 -1.67
N ALA A 278 3.04 10.48 -1.70
CA ALA A 278 2.32 9.81 -0.62
C ALA A 278 2.99 8.49 -0.28
N GLY A 279 3.20 8.23 1.01
CA GLY A 279 3.57 6.91 1.49
C GLY A 279 2.37 5.98 1.37
N PHE A 280 2.60 4.73 1.03
CA PHE A 280 1.57 3.70 0.91
C PHE A 280 2.04 2.43 1.61
N SER A 281 1.12 1.71 2.23
CA SER A 281 1.41 0.43 2.89
C SER A 281 0.25 -0.53 2.63
N GLU A 282 0.57 -1.72 2.13
CA GLU A 282 -0.39 -2.82 2.02
C GLU A 282 -0.06 -3.90 3.05
N ALA A 283 -1.04 -4.23 3.90
CA ALA A 283 -0.92 -5.24 4.93
C ALA A 283 -2.01 -6.29 4.76
N SER A 284 -1.74 -7.54 5.13
CA SER A 284 -2.79 -8.57 5.11
C SER A 284 -2.66 -9.57 6.23
N ALA A 285 -3.81 -10.12 6.63
CA ALA A 285 -3.92 -11.22 7.58
C ALA A 285 -4.83 -12.29 6.99
N THR A 286 -4.32 -13.52 6.95
CA THR A 286 -5.10 -14.70 6.56
C THR A 286 -5.60 -15.42 7.81
N LEU A 287 -6.85 -15.86 7.75
CA LEU A 287 -7.50 -16.67 8.79
C LEU A 287 -8.22 -17.87 8.15
N ARG A 288 -8.46 -18.91 8.94
CA ARG A 288 -9.21 -20.09 8.50
C ARG A 288 -10.49 -20.25 9.30
N THR A 289 -11.59 -20.53 8.64
CA THR A 289 -12.90 -20.80 9.23
C THR A 289 -13.24 -22.28 9.10
N GLY A 290 -14.01 -22.81 10.04
CA GLY A 290 -14.39 -24.22 10.09
C GLY A 290 -15.56 -24.49 11.03
N ARG A 291 -15.95 -25.77 11.13
CA ARG A 291 -16.94 -26.23 12.13
C ARG A 291 -16.32 -26.39 13.50
#